data_AF-A0AA42JGC2-F1
#
_entry.id   AF-A0AA42JGC2-F1
#
_cell.length_a   1.000
_cell.length_b   1.000
_cell.length_c   1.000
_cell.angle_alpha   90.00
_cell.angle_beta   90.00
_cell.angle_gamma   90.00
#
_symmetry.space_group_name_H-M   'P 1'
#
loop_
_entity.id
_entity.type
_entity.pdbx_description
1 polymer ?
#
loop_
_entity_poly.entity_id
_entity_poly.type
_entity_poly.pdbx_seq_one_letter_code
_entity_poly.pdbx_strand_id
1 'polypeptide(L)'
;MSKQNTKTSESITENIFRKFYSNESFIEKSAIPKEYGFKSKKGTGSDGYPDFFCDLNDYCVVVEAKAIKHSEAEDEVKFYMLNNNIYSDIIGIAISGQTLEQIKVTYFYKLADSQEINSLKVKDSLLKLESLHKKFLKHKYGEVISEDELINVIKSLNETFHSGNIRETERSLFFSGLMIALTNTNFRNTYKNISTPSKEEISKTSITLLQAHHLNKAIIDAIGIQLESKINNLSKEYSWSDKFSFIKNIDFSLI
;
A
#
# COMPACT_ATOMS: atom_id res chain seq x y z
N MET A 1 -49.86 3.02 -26.06
CA MET A 1 -48.43 2.68 -25.87
C MET A 1 -48.32 1.68 -24.75
N SER A 2 -47.99 0.42 -25.06
CA SER A 2 -47.75 -0.62 -24.06
C SER A 2 -46.51 -0.28 -23.25
N LYS A 3 -46.63 -0.15 -21.93
CA LYS A 3 -45.46 -0.16 -21.03
C LYS A 3 -44.74 -1.49 -21.26
N GLN A 4 -43.58 -1.46 -21.91
CA GLN A 4 -42.69 -2.61 -21.90
C GLN A 4 -42.33 -2.87 -20.43
N ASN A 5 -42.76 -4.02 -19.93
CA ASN A 5 -42.47 -4.48 -18.59
C ASN A 5 -41.01 -4.97 -18.63
N THR A 6 -40.05 -4.07 -18.41
CA THR A 6 -38.63 -4.44 -18.34
C THR A 6 -38.44 -5.32 -17.09
N LYS A 7 -38.34 -6.63 -17.31
CA LYS A 7 -38.17 -7.61 -16.23
C LYS A 7 -36.85 -7.33 -15.52
N THR A 8 -36.93 -6.90 -14.28
CA THR A 8 -35.75 -6.71 -13.42
C THR A 8 -35.03 -8.04 -13.23
N SER A 9 -33.71 -8.07 -13.46
CA SER A 9 -32.89 -9.26 -13.22
C SER A 9 -31.44 -8.91 -12.88
N GLU A 10 -30.76 -9.82 -12.18
CA GLU A 10 -29.31 -9.73 -11.89
C GLU A 10 -28.50 -9.80 -13.18
N SER A 11 -28.93 -10.62 -14.15
CA SER A 11 -28.27 -10.75 -15.45
C SER A 11 -28.18 -9.44 -16.22
N ILE A 12 -29.11 -8.49 -16.03
CA ILE A 12 -28.99 -7.14 -16.62
C ILE A 12 -27.79 -6.41 -16.01
N THR A 13 -27.65 -6.44 -14.69
CA THR A 13 -26.52 -5.84 -13.95
C THR A 13 -25.20 -6.49 -14.35
N GLU A 14 -25.17 -7.82 -14.40
CA GLU A 14 -24.01 -8.60 -14.86
C GLU A 14 -23.60 -8.23 -16.29
N ASN A 15 -24.56 -8.02 -17.20
CA ASN A 15 -24.27 -7.61 -18.57
C ASN A 15 -23.71 -6.19 -18.66
N ILE A 16 -24.16 -5.28 -17.78
CA ILE A 16 -23.55 -3.94 -17.67
C ILE A 16 -22.08 -4.08 -17.25
N PHE A 17 -21.80 -4.90 -16.24
CA PHE A 17 -20.44 -5.18 -15.78
C PHE A 17 -19.57 -5.79 -16.89
N ARG A 18 -20.04 -6.88 -17.52
CA ARG A 18 -19.35 -7.55 -18.64
C ARG A 18 -19.01 -6.60 -19.78
N LYS A 19 -19.97 -5.76 -20.17
CA LYS A 19 -19.76 -4.80 -21.27
C LYS A 19 -18.72 -3.75 -20.91
N PHE A 20 -18.70 -3.29 -19.66
CA PHE A 20 -17.74 -2.28 -19.22
C PHE A 20 -16.31 -2.84 -19.15
N TYR A 21 -16.15 -4.07 -18.65
CA TYR A 21 -14.85 -4.73 -18.48
C TYR A 21 -14.55 -5.75 -19.59
N SER A 22 -15.10 -5.60 -20.79
CA SER A 22 -15.00 -6.60 -21.87
C SER A 22 -13.58 -6.90 -22.33
N ASN A 23 -12.64 -5.99 -22.07
CA ASN A 23 -11.23 -6.10 -22.44
C ASN A 23 -10.35 -6.56 -21.26
N GLU A 24 -10.95 -6.80 -20.09
CA GLU A 24 -10.25 -7.26 -18.90
C GLU A 24 -10.49 -8.76 -18.69
N SER A 25 -9.59 -9.42 -17.97
CA SER A 25 -9.60 -10.88 -17.78
C SER A 25 -10.51 -11.37 -16.65
N PHE A 26 -11.72 -10.81 -16.52
CA PHE A 26 -12.69 -11.31 -15.55
C PHE A 26 -13.23 -12.68 -15.99
N ILE A 27 -13.19 -13.64 -15.08
CA ILE A 27 -13.84 -14.95 -15.21
C ILE A 27 -15.14 -14.97 -14.43
N GLU A 28 -16.14 -15.67 -14.96
CA GLU A 28 -17.44 -15.84 -14.32
C GLU A 28 -17.44 -16.96 -13.30
N LYS A 29 -18.40 -16.89 -12.38
CA LYS A 29 -18.68 -17.89 -11.33
C LYS A 29 -18.38 -19.35 -11.68
N SER A 30 -18.81 -19.80 -12.85
CA SER A 30 -18.66 -21.20 -13.29
C SER A 30 -17.24 -21.58 -13.70
N ALA A 31 -16.42 -20.60 -14.04
CA ALA A 31 -15.04 -20.76 -14.49
C ALA A 31 -14.00 -20.49 -13.38
N ILE A 32 -14.43 -20.05 -12.18
CA ILE A 32 -13.51 -19.77 -11.06
C ILE A 32 -12.89 -21.09 -10.57
N PRO A 33 -11.54 -21.21 -10.59
CA PRO A 33 -10.84 -22.37 -10.07
C PRO A 33 -11.14 -22.63 -8.58
N LYS A 34 -11.28 -23.91 -8.23
CA LYS A 34 -11.58 -24.36 -6.85
C LYS A 34 -10.47 -24.00 -5.85
N GLU A 35 -9.24 -23.87 -6.33
CA GLU A 35 -8.07 -23.54 -5.50
C GLU A 35 -8.19 -22.21 -4.76
N TYR A 36 -8.95 -21.25 -5.31
CA TYR A 36 -9.27 -19.99 -4.62
C TYR A 36 -10.16 -20.17 -3.38
N GLY A 37 -10.79 -21.34 -3.20
CA GLY A 37 -11.38 -21.76 -1.92
C GLY A 37 -12.57 -20.93 -1.43
N PHE A 38 -13.30 -20.26 -2.33
CA PHE A 38 -14.47 -19.48 -1.95
C PHE A 38 -15.57 -20.35 -1.32
N LYS A 39 -16.14 -19.90 -0.19
CA LYS A 39 -17.12 -20.67 0.59
C LYS A 39 -18.56 -20.26 0.28
N SER A 40 -19.52 -21.18 0.51
CA SER A 40 -20.95 -20.85 0.47
C SER A 40 -21.39 -20.01 1.67
N LYS A 41 -22.06 -18.88 1.39
CA LYS A 41 -22.73 -18.04 2.38
C LYS A 41 -23.79 -18.76 3.21
N LYS A 42 -24.38 -19.85 2.68
CA LYS A 42 -25.44 -20.61 3.35
C LYS A 42 -24.92 -21.61 4.40
N GLY A 43 -23.59 -21.69 4.60
CA GLY A 43 -23.00 -22.61 5.59
C GLY A 43 -23.21 -24.09 5.28
N THR A 44 -23.56 -24.43 4.03
CA THR A 44 -23.93 -25.77 3.58
C THR A 44 -22.73 -26.73 3.38
N GLY A 45 -21.51 -26.31 3.71
CA GLY A 45 -20.28 -27.06 3.43
C GLY A 45 -19.91 -27.18 1.95
N SER A 46 -20.68 -26.55 1.05
CA SER A 46 -20.46 -26.53 -0.40
C SER A 46 -19.68 -25.28 -0.83
N ASP A 47 -19.02 -25.36 -1.98
CA ASP A 47 -18.37 -24.20 -2.61
C ASP A 47 -19.41 -23.12 -2.93
N GLY A 48 -19.03 -21.85 -2.75
CA GLY A 48 -19.82 -20.69 -3.15
C GLY A 48 -18.90 -19.69 -3.81
N TYR A 49 -19.32 -19.10 -4.91
CA TYR A 49 -18.46 -18.31 -5.77
C TYR A 49 -19.08 -16.93 -6.02
N PRO A 50 -18.25 -15.87 -6.09
CA PRO A 50 -18.69 -14.56 -6.55
C PRO A 50 -19.13 -14.63 -8.02
N ASP A 51 -19.90 -13.62 -8.46
CA ASP A 51 -20.37 -13.57 -9.85
C ASP A 51 -19.21 -13.41 -10.85
N PHE A 52 -18.23 -12.57 -10.51
CA PHE A 52 -17.00 -12.41 -11.28
C PHE A 52 -15.76 -12.40 -10.39
N PHE A 53 -14.66 -12.84 -10.97
CA PHE A 53 -13.34 -12.84 -10.35
C PHE A 53 -12.25 -12.49 -11.36
N CYS A 54 -11.18 -11.84 -10.93
CA CYS A 54 -10.01 -11.57 -11.75
C CYS A 54 -8.75 -11.68 -10.89
N ASP A 55 -7.76 -12.44 -11.33
CA ASP A 55 -6.46 -12.56 -10.68
C ASP A 55 -5.41 -11.78 -11.48
N LEU A 56 -4.75 -10.81 -10.84
CA LEU A 56 -3.83 -9.86 -11.47
C LEU A 56 -2.39 -10.01 -10.94
N ASN A 57 -2.02 -11.19 -10.44
CA ASN A 57 -0.75 -11.55 -9.79
C ASN A 57 -0.47 -10.80 -8.47
N ASP A 58 -0.57 -9.47 -8.46
CA ASP A 58 -0.27 -8.63 -7.30
C ASP A 58 -1.48 -8.49 -6.34
N TYR A 59 -2.68 -8.58 -6.89
CA TYR A 59 -3.95 -8.51 -6.17
C TYR A 59 -5.04 -9.23 -6.96
N CYS A 60 -6.15 -9.55 -6.30
CA CYS A 60 -7.32 -10.12 -6.94
C CYS A 60 -8.52 -9.15 -6.86
N VAL A 61 -9.47 -9.31 -7.78
CA VAL A 61 -10.74 -8.58 -7.78
C VAL A 61 -11.90 -9.56 -7.64
N VAL A 62 -12.76 -9.32 -6.67
CA VAL A 62 -13.98 -10.10 -6.38
C VAL A 62 -15.19 -9.22 -6.64
N VAL A 63 -16.18 -9.71 -7.38
CA VAL A 63 -17.34 -8.92 -7.78
C VAL A 63 -18.63 -9.66 -7.49
N GLU A 64 -19.59 -8.95 -6.90
CA GLU A 64 -20.95 -9.44 -6.73
C GLU A 64 -21.95 -8.44 -7.33
N ALA A 65 -22.88 -8.96 -8.11
CA ALA A 65 -23.95 -8.21 -8.76
C ALA A 65 -25.31 -8.52 -8.12
N LYS A 66 -26.11 -7.48 -7.89
CA LYS A 66 -27.53 -7.61 -7.53
C LYS A 66 -28.39 -6.73 -8.42
N ALA A 67 -29.61 -7.17 -8.70
CA ALA A 67 -30.48 -6.41 -9.60
C ALA A 67 -30.82 -5.01 -9.06
N ILE A 68 -31.17 -4.93 -7.77
CA ILE A 68 -31.58 -3.69 -7.08
C ILE A 68 -30.98 -3.58 -5.68
N LYS A 69 -30.88 -4.69 -4.94
CA LYS A 69 -30.53 -4.69 -3.52
C LYS A 69 -29.02 -4.53 -3.30
N HIS A 70 -28.53 -3.30 -3.39
CA HIS A 70 -27.10 -2.99 -3.28
C HIS A 70 -26.45 -3.50 -1.99
N SER A 71 -27.14 -3.39 -0.85
CA SER A 71 -26.62 -3.87 0.44
C SER A 71 -26.37 -5.38 0.43
N GLU A 72 -27.20 -6.18 -0.27
CA GLU A 72 -26.95 -7.62 -0.40
C GLU A 72 -25.70 -7.89 -1.27
N ALA A 73 -25.42 -7.06 -2.28
CA ALA A 73 -24.17 -7.15 -3.05
C ALA A 73 -22.95 -6.81 -2.17
N GLU A 74 -23.08 -5.78 -1.32
CA GLU A 74 -22.02 -5.38 -0.38
C GLU A 74 -21.72 -6.46 0.67
N ASP A 75 -22.75 -7.07 1.24
CA ASP A 75 -22.58 -8.11 2.25
C ASP A 75 -21.95 -9.37 1.64
N GLU A 76 -22.37 -9.75 0.43
CA GLU A 76 -21.86 -10.94 -0.25
C GLU A 76 -20.42 -10.75 -0.74
N VAL A 77 -20.09 -9.60 -1.33
CA VAL A 77 -18.70 -9.35 -1.75
C VAL A 77 -17.75 -9.36 -0.55
N LYS A 78 -18.14 -8.73 0.57
CA LYS A 78 -17.35 -8.75 1.82
C LYS A 78 -17.19 -10.17 2.36
N PHE A 79 -18.25 -10.97 2.32
CA PHE A 79 -18.19 -12.37 2.72
C PHE A 79 -17.15 -13.13 1.90
N TYR A 80 -17.17 -13.00 0.58
CA TYR A 80 -16.19 -13.66 -0.30
C TYR A 80 -14.76 -13.14 -0.11
N MET A 81 -14.56 -11.85 0.21
CA MET A 81 -13.24 -11.29 0.53
C MET A 81 -12.62 -11.91 1.80
N LEU A 82 -13.43 -12.39 2.75
CA LEU A 82 -12.96 -13.00 4.00
C LEU A 82 -12.89 -14.53 3.95
N ASN A 83 -13.71 -15.16 3.10
CA ASN A 83 -13.93 -16.60 3.12
C ASN A 83 -13.41 -17.25 1.82
N ASN A 84 -12.09 -17.24 1.65
CA ASN A 84 -11.35 -17.76 0.50
C ASN A 84 -9.95 -18.27 0.94
N ASN A 85 -9.16 -18.78 -0.01
CA ASN A 85 -7.77 -19.20 0.17
C ASN A 85 -6.79 -18.27 -0.60
N ILE A 86 -7.13 -16.99 -0.77
CA ILE A 86 -6.30 -15.99 -1.45
C ILE A 86 -5.34 -15.36 -0.45
N TYR A 87 -4.05 -15.32 -0.81
CA TYR A 87 -2.96 -14.77 0.00
C TYR A 87 -2.44 -13.42 -0.51
N SER A 88 -3.08 -12.84 -1.52
CA SER A 88 -2.80 -11.50 -2.04
C SER A 88 -3.83 -10.49 -1.54
N ASP A 89 -3.61 -9.22 -1.84
CA ASP A 89 -4.62 -8.19 -1.56
C ASP A 89 -5.88 -8.42 -2.41
N ILE A 90 -7.03 -8.04 -1.87
CA ILE A 90 -8.32 -8.24 -2.54
C ILE A 90 -9.05 -6.91 -2.66
N ILE A 91 -9.49 -6.59 -3.87
CA ILE A 91 -10.43 -5.50 -4.14
C ILE A 91 -11.82 -6.11 -4.35
N GLY A 92 -12.81 -5.65 -3.58
CA GLY A 92 -14.21 -6.04 -3.71
C GLY A 92 -15.00 -5.00 -4.51
N ILE A 93 -15.84 -5.44 -5.42
CA ILE A 93 -16.80 -4.60 -6.15
C ILE A 93 -18.21 -5.12 -5.91
N ALA A 94 -19.02 -4.32 -5.22
CA ALA A 94 -20.47 -4.53 -5.16
C ALA A 94 -21.12 -3.67 -6.24
N ILE A 95 -21.91 -4.28 -7.12
CA ILE A 95 -22.63 -3.57 -8.18
C ILE A 95 -24.13 -3.87 -8.12
N SER A 96 -24.96 -2.84 -8.27
CA SER A 96 -26.39 -3.05 -8.48
C SER A 96 -27.01 -1.99 -9.39
N GLY A 97 -28.16 -2.31 -9.97
CA GLY A 97 -28.90 -1.41 -10.85
C GLY A 97 -29.20 -2.02 -12.22
N GLN A 98 -30.16 -1.42 -12.92
CA GLN A 98 -30.70 -1.95 -14.18
C GLN A 98 -30.28 -1.12 -15.41
N THR A 99 -29.67 0.04 -15.21
CA THR A 99 -29.08 0.88 -16.26
C THR A 99 -27.81 1.55 -15.74
N LEU A 100 -26.96 2.08 -16.64
CA LEU A 100 -25.72 2.76 -16.27
C LEU A 100 -25.96 4.05 -15.48
N GLU A 101 -27.06 4.75 -15.75
CA GLU A 101 -27.41 6.03 -15.10
C GLU A 101 -27.87 5.85 -13.66
N GLN A 102 -28.34 4.65 -13.32
CA GLN A 102 -28.85 4.29 -11.98
C GLN A 102 -27.97 3.24 -11.30
N ILE A 103 -26.79 2.97 -11.85
CA ILE A 103 -25.88 1.99 -11.30
C ILE A 103 -25.38 2.49 -9.94
N LYS A 104 -25.35 1.59 -8.97
CA LYS A 104 -24.67 1.78 -7.68
C LYS A 104 -23.45 0.90 -7.65
N VAL A 105 -22.34 1.47 -7.20
CA VAL A 105 -21.08 0.74 -7.15
C VAL A 105 -20.34 1.12 -5.87
N THR A 106 -20.10 0.13 -5.02
CA THR A 106 -19.22 0.28 -3.86
C THR A 106 -17.97 -0.54 -4.06
N TYR A 107 -16.82 0.09 -3.80
CA TYR A 107 -15.53 -0.56 -3.85
C TYR A 107 -14.99 -0.75 -2.44
N PHE A 108 -14.43 -1.93 -2.20
CA PHE A 108 -13.78 -2.31 -0.96
C PHE A 108 -12.36 -2.79 -1.23
N TYR A 109 -11.51 -2.79 -0.21
CA TYR A 109 -10.24 -3.47 -0.24
C TYR A 109 -9.94 -4.16 1.09
N LYS A 110 -9.20 -5.26 1.01
CA LYS A 110 -8.67 -6.03 2.13
C LYS A 110 -7.20 -6.33 1.83
N LEU A 111 -6.33 -6.04 2.79
CA LEU A 111 -4.91 -6.41 2.67
C LEU A 111 -4.73 -7.90 2.94
N ALA A 112 -3.74 -8.54 2.31
CA ALA A 112 -3.45 -9.96 2.48
C ALA A 112 -3.43 -10.39 3.96
N ASP A 113 -2.65 -9.67 4.77
CA ASP A 113 -2.41 -9.96 6.19
C ASP A 113 -3.45 -9.36 7.15
N SER A 114 -4.57 -8.85 6.63
CA SER A 114 -5.62 -8.21 7.43
C SER A 114 -6.98 -8.86 7.22
N GLN A 115 -7.79 -8.90 8.27
CA GLN A 115 -9.22 -9.25 8.20
C GLN A 115 -10.11 -8.00 8.10
N GLU A 116 -9.52 -6.81 8.12
CA GLU A 116 -10.24 -5.56 8.00
C GLU A 116 -10.58 -5.27 6.53
N ILE A 117 -11.85 -4.95 6.30
CA ILE A 117 -12.32 -4.47 5.00
C ILE A 117 -12.55 -2.97 5.07
N ASN A 118 -11.89 -2.27 4.16
CA ASN A 118 -11.96 -0.82 4.05
C ASN A 118 -12.69 -0.42 2.76
N SER A 119 -13.41 0.71 2.78
CA SER A 119 -14.07 1.23 1.57
C SER A 119 -13.15 2.17 0.79
N LEU A 120 -13.05 1.95 -0.53
CA LEU A 120 -12.50 2.93 -1.46
C LEU A 120 -13.62 3.93 -1.73
N LYS A 121 -13.56 5.11 -1.09
CA LYS A 121 -14.58 6.17 -1.24
C LYS A 121 -14.63 6.68 -2.69
N VAL A 122 -15.50 6.09 -3.49
CA VAL A 122 -15.71 6.40 -4.91
C VAL A 122 -17.19 6.68 -5.14
N LYS A 123 -17.49 7.64 -6.02
CA LYS A 123 -18.87 7.92 -6.45
C LYS A 123 -19.40 6.74 -7.26
N ASP A 124 -20.67 6.38 -7.10
CA ASP A 124 -21.39 5.32 -7.83
C ASP A 124 -21.09 5.32 -9.34
N SER A 125 -20.05 4.57 -9.73
CA SER A 125 -19.52 4.54 -11.09
C SER A 125 -18.54 3.39 -11.28
N LEU A 126 -18.51 2.82 -12.48
CA LEU A 126 -17.52 1.83 -12.86
C LEU A 126 -16.19 2.51 -13.19
N LEU A 127 -15.09 1.97 -12.64
CA LEU A 127 -13.73 2.44 -12.87
C LEU A 127 -12.97 1.41 -13.69
N LYS A 128 -12.13 1.84 -14.64
CA LYS A 128 -11.18 0.92 -15.28
C LYS A 128 -10.23 0.32 -14.24
N LEU A 129 -9.75 -0.91 -14.46
CA LEU A 129 -8.85 -1.60 -13.53
C LEU A 129 -7.61 -0.78 -13.18
N GLU A 130 -7.01 -0.11 -14.18
CA GLU A 130 -5.86 0.78 -13.95
C GLU A 130 -6.16 1.91 -12.94
N SER A 131 -7.29 2.59 -13.10
CA SER A 131 -7.72 3.67 -12.20
C SER A 131 -8.09 3.16 -10.81
N LEU A 132 -8.69 1.97 -10.74
CA LEU A 132 -9.02 1.30 -9.49
C LEU A 132 -7.74 0.92 -8.73
N HIS A 133 -6.76 0.34 -9.44
CA HIS A 133 -5.47 -0.04 -8.87
C HIS A 133 -4.71 1.18 -8.32
N LYS A 134 -4.63 2.28 -9.08
CA LYS A 134 -4.00 3.53 -8.60
C LYS A 134 -4.64 4.05 -7.31
N LYS A 135 -5.97 4.00 -7.21
CA LYS A 135 -6.69 4.39 -5.98
C LYS A 135 -6.40 3.44 -4.83
N PHE A 136 -6.39 2.14 -5.09
CA PHE A 136 -6.05 1.13 -4.09
C PHE A 136 -4.64 1.35 -3.54
N LEU A 137 -3.63 1.53 -4.41
CA LEU A 137 -2.25 1.80 -3.97
C LEU A 137 -2.16 3.09 -3.14
N LYS A 138 -2.92 4.14 -3.52
CA LYS A 138 -2.99 5.37 -2.72
C LYS A 138 -3.51 5.13 -1.30
N HIS A 139 -4.45 4.21 -1.13
CA HIS A 139 -4.96 3.82 0.19
C HIS A 139 -4.02 2.88 0.94
N LYS A 140 -3.38 1.93 0.24
CA LYS A 140 -2.47 0.94 0.84
C LYS A 140 -1.17 1.58 1.35
N TYR A 141 -0.56 2.45 0.55
CA TYR A 141 0.78 2.99 0.81
C TYR A 141 0.81 4.49 1.13
N GLY A 142 -0.33 5.19 1.03
CA GLY A 142 -0.35 6.65 1.00
C GLY A 142 -0.09 7.18 -0.41
N GLU A 143 0.31 8.44 -0.57
CA GLU A 143 0.59 8.98 -1.91
C GLU A 143 1.71 8.19 -2.60
N VAL A 144 1.36 7.55 -3.72
CA VAL A 144 2.31 6.85 -4.57
C VAL A 144 3.13 7.92 -5.29
N ILE A 145 4.38 8.08 -4.90
CA ILE A 145 5.35 8.95 -5.58
C ILE A 145 5.67 8.29 -6.92
N SER A 146 5.40 8.99 -8.02
CA SER A 146 5.79 8.54 -9.36
C SER A 146 7.31 8.44 -9.51
N GLU A 147 7.81 7.70 -10.50
CA GLU A 147 9.26 7.63 -10.76
C GLU A 147 9.86 9.02 -10.99
N ASP A 148 9.17 9.89 -11.72
CA ASP A 148 9.59 11.28 -11.95
C ASP A 148 9.65 12.09 -10.67
N GLU A 149 8.64 11.98 -9.80
CA GLU A 149 8.65 12.64 -8.49
C GLU A 149 9.77 12.09 -7.61
N LEU A 150 10.03 10.77 -7.64
CA LEU A 150 11.14 10.17 -6.91
C LEU A 150 12.49 10.71 -7.41
N ILE A 151 12.68 10.80 -8.73
CA ILE A 151 13.87 11.39 -9.34
C ILE A 151 14.01 12.85 -8.91
N ASN A 152 12.93 13.61 -8.90
CA ASN A 152 12.93 15.01 -8.47
C ASN A 152 13.27 15.16 -6.98
N VAL A 153 12.74 14.30 -6.12
CA VAL A 153 13.08 14.26 -4.69
C VAL A 153 14.56 13.94 -4.50
N ILE A 154 15.10 12.92 -5.17
CA ILE A 154 16.52 12.54 -5.08
C ILE A 154 17.42 13.69 -5.57
N LYS A 155 17.08 14.34 -6.69
CA LYS A 155 17.80 15.51 -7.20
C LYS A 155 17.78 16.65 -6.18
N SER A 156 16.61 16.99 -5.64
CA SER A 156 16.47 18.05 -4.63
C SER A 156 17.30 17.78 -3.37
N LEU A 157 17.30 16.53 -2.90
CA LEU A 157 18.09 16.14 -1.73
C LEU A 157 19.60 16.21 -2.04
N ASN A 158 20.03 15.79 -3.23
CA ASN A 158 21.43 15.88 -3.63
C ASN A 158 21.92 17.33 -3.69
N GLU A 159 21.11 18.25 -4.23
CA GLU A 159 21.42 19.70 -4.22
C GLU A 159 21.46 20.28 -2.81
N THR A 160 20.56 19.83 -1.92
CA THR A 160 20.55 20.25 -0.52
C THR A 160 21.83 19.80 0.20
N PHE A 161 22.26 18.56 -0.02
CA PHE A 161 23.52 18.03 0.53
C PHE A 161 24.74 18.70 -0.07
N HIS A 162 24.71 19.02 -1.37
CA HIS A 162 25.77 19.78 -2.01
C HIS A 162 25.90 21.18 -1.39
N SER A 163 24.78 21.87 -1.17
CA SER A 163 24.74 23.18 -0.52
C SER A 163 25.26 23.13 0.94
N GLY A 164 25.08 22.00 1.61
CA GLY A 164 25.64 21.72 2.94
C GLY A 164 27.12 21.28 2.96
N ASN A 165 27.84 21.41 1.84
CA ASN A 165 29.25 21.02 1.69
C ASN A 165 29.56 19.53 1.97
N ILE A 166 28.58 18.64 1.81
CA ILE A 166 28.80 17.19 1.92
C ILE A 166 29.49 16.70 0.63
N ARG A 167 30.59 15.95 0.78
CA ARG A 167 31.35 15.43 -0.36
C ARG A 167 30.51 14.44 -1.17
N GLU A 168 30.72 14.40 -2.47
CA GLU A 168 29.94 13.53 -3.38
C GLU A 168 29.91 12.06 -2.96
N THR A 169 31.06 11.52 -2.56
CA THR A 169 31.19 10.14 -2.07
C THR A 169 30.43 9.90 -0.76
N GLU A 170 30.30 10.92 0.08
CA GLU A 170 29.53 10.90 1.32
C GLU A 170 28.03 11.05 1.06
N ARG A 171 27.61 11.79 0.02
CA ARG A 171 26.18 11.96 -0.33
C ARG A 171 25.53 10.62 -0.66
N SER A 172 26.12 9.84 -1.57
CA SER A 172 25.61 8.52 -1.95
C SER A 172 25.60 7.54 -0.77
N LEU A 173 26.64 7.61 0.07
CA LEU A 173 26.71 6.79 1.27
C LEU A 173 25.66 7.24 2.29
N PHE A 174 25.39 8.54 2.44
CA PHE A 174 24.37 9.08 3.31
C PHE A 174 22.98 8.59 2.91
N PHE A 175 22.62 8.69 1.63
CA PHE A 175 21.37 8.16 1.11
C PHE A 175 21.22 6.66 1.40
N SER A 176 22.27 5.89 1.15
CA SER A 176 22.28 4.45 1.44
C SER A 176 22.06 4.19 2.93
N GLY A 177 22.75 4.94 3.80
CA GLY A 177 22.58 4.86 5.25
C GLY A 177 21.16 5.20 5.70
N LEU A 178 20.54 6.25 5.13
CA LEU A 178 19.16 6.63 5.43
C LEU A 178 18.17 5.54 5.00
N MET A 179 18.33 4.98 3.80
CA MET A 179 17.48 3.89 3.31
C MET A 179 17.58 2.65 4.20
N ILE A 180 18.79 2.31 4.67
CA ILE A 180 19.02 1.20 5.61
C ILE A 180 18.41 1.53 6.99
N ALA A 181 18.58 2.74 7.52
CA ALA A 181 17.96 3.14 8.78
C ALA A 181 16.44 3.04 8.70
N LEU A 182 15.84 3.43 7.57
CA LEU A 182 14.40 3.32 7.31
C LEU A 182 13.90 1.88 7.21
N THR A 183 14.75 0.84 7.07
CA THR A 183 14.30 -0.55 7.20
C THR A 183 14.11 -0.98 8.65
N ASN A 184 14.69 -0.26 9.61
CA ASN A 184 14.53 -0.51 11.04
C ASN A 184 13.18 0.01 11.55
N THR A 185 12.33 -0.90 12.03
CA THR A 185 10.98 -0.57 12.53
C THR A 185 11.00 0.42 13.68
N ASN A 186 11.93 0.30 14.64
CA ASN A 186 12.00 1.21 15.78
C ASN A 186 12.36 2.62 15.32
N PHE A 187 13.37 2.76 14.46
CA PHE A 187 13.76 4.04 13.90
C PHE A 187 12.60 4.72 13.17
N ARG A 188 11.88 4.00 12.30
CA ARG A 188 10.68 4.52 11.59
C ARG A 188 9.62 5.07 12.53
N ASN A 189 9.45 4.45 13.70
CA ASN A 189 8.43 4.86 14.66
C ASN A 189 8.85 6.08 15.50
N THR A 190 10.15 6.30 15.70
CA THR A 190 10.65 7.34 16.60
C THR A 190 11.21 8.58 15.90
N TYR A 191 11.68 8.49 14.66
CA TYR A 191 12.48 9.56 14.04
C TYR A 191 11.77 10.92 13.96
N LYS A 192 10.45 10.94 13.73
CA LYS A 192 9.64 12.16 13.65
C LYS A 192 9.54 12.92 14.97
N ASN A 193 9.77 12.25 16.09
CA ASN A 193 9.64 12.80 17.44
C ASN A 193 11.01 13.09 18.07
N ILE A 194 12.11 12.94 17.32
CA ILE A 194 13.44 13.21 17.84
C ILE A 194 13.59 14.72 18.06
N SER A 195 13.90 15.11 19.29
CA SER A 195 14.14 16.49 19.66
C SER A 195 15.60 16.89 19.47
N THR A 196 15.81 18.19 19.28
CA THR A 196 17.14 18.79 19.35
C THR A 196 17.76 18.59 20.74
N PRO A 197 19.09 18.69 20.89
CA PRO A 197 19.74 18.72 22.19
C PRO A 197 19.19 19.83 23.09
N SER A 198 19.02 19.53 24.37
CA SER A 198 18.57 20.48 25.38
C SER A 198 19.67 21.48 25.75
N LYS A 199 19.29 22.64 26.31
CA LYS A 199 20.25 23.65 26.80
C LYS A 199 21.19 23.11 27.88
N GLU A 200 20.72 22.16 28.67
CA GLU A 200 21.48 21.51 29.73
C GLU A 200 22.51 20.51 29.19
N GLU A 201 22.18 19.80 28.10
CA GLU A 201 23.13 18.92 27.42
C GLU A 201 24.22 19.73 26.71
N ILE A 202 23.83 20.85 26.08
CA ILE A 202 24.76 21.77 25.43
C ILE A 202 25.72 22.39 26.46
N SER A 203 25.23 22.81 27.64
CA SER A 203 26.06 23.44 28.66
C SER A 203 27.04 22.49 29.36
N LYS A 204 26.72 21.18 29.38
CA LYS A 204 27.59 20.13 29.95
C LYS A 204 28.66 19.62 28.97
N THR A 205 28.57 19.98 27.70
CA THR A 205 29.45 19.47 26.66
C THR A 205 30.44 20.56 26.21
N SER A 206 31.73 20.25 26.18
CA SER A 206 32.78 21.19 25.74
C SER A 206 32.87 21.36 24.23
N ILE A 207 32.02 20.66 23.47
CA ILE A 207 32.00 20.62 22.01
C ILE A 207 30.62 21.13 21.54
N THR A 208 30.60 21.89 20.45
CA THR A 208 29.35 22.33 19.79
C THR A 208 28.51 21.12 19.40
N LEU A 209 27.33 20.96 20.02
CA LEU A 209 26.35 19.96 19.63
C LEU A 209 25.49 20.49 18.48
N LEU A 210 25.46 19.74 17.38
CA LEU A 210 24.63 20.04 16.22
C LEU A 210 23.14 19.91 16.57
N GLN A 211 22.28 20.66 15.88
CA GLN A 211 20.84 20.56 16.06
C GLN A 211 20.35 19.13 15.73
N ALA A 212 20.92 18.53 14.68
CA ALA A 212 20.60 17.17 14.25
C ALA A 212 21.25 16.05 15.09
N HIS A 213 21.97 16.35 16.18
CA HIS A 213 22.81 15.38 16.90
C HIS A 213 22.08 14.07 17.25
N HIS A 214 20.89 14.16 17.86
CA HIS A 214 20.10 12.99 18.25
C HIS A 214 19.61 12.19 17.04
N LEU A 215 19.21 12.87 15.96
CA LEU A 215 18.77 12.21 14.73
C LEU A 215 19.92 11.47 14.07
N ASN A 216 21.09 12.12 13.96
CA ASN A 216 22.29 11.52 13.40
C ASN A 216 22.71 10.27 14.17
N LYS A 217 22.65 10.32 15.51
CA LYS A 217 22.92 9.17 16.37
C LYS A 217 21.93 8.03 16.10
N ALA A 218 20.63 8.33 16.07
CA ALA A 218 19.59 7.34 15.80
C ALA A 218 19.74 6.68 14.42
N ILE A 219 20.15 7.43 13.39
CA ILE A 219 20.43 6.88 12.06
C ILE A 219 21.58 5.87 12.12
N ILE A 220 22.71 6.23 12.74
CA ILE A 220 23.89 5.36 12.83
C ILE A 220 23.57 4.08 13.62
N ASP A 221 22.84 4.21 14.73
CA ASP A 221 22.44 3.06 15.55
C ASP A 221 21.52 2.12 14.76
N ALA A 222 20.56 2.67 14.01
CA ALA A 222 19.66 1.89 13.15
C ALA A 222 20.42 1.15 12.04
N ILE A 223 21.39 1.80 11.40
CA ILE A 223 22.26 1.18 10.38
C ILE A 223 23.05 0.02 10.99
N GLY A 224 23.66 0.23 12.16
CA GLY A 224 24.40 -0.79 12.88
C GLY A 224 23.55 -2.05 13.09
N ILE A 225 22.37 -1.89 13.68
CA ILE A 225 21.42 -2.99 13.94
C ILE A 225 21.04 -3.73 12.64
N GLN A 226 20.77 -3.01 11.55
CA GLN A 226 20.32 -3.62 10.30
C GLN A 226 21.43 -4.36 9.53
N LEU A 227 22.69 -3.98 9.75
CA LEU A 227 23.83 -4.57 9.04
C LEU A 227 24.63 -5.57 9.88
N GLU A 228 24.46 -5.59 11.21
CA GLU A 228 25.14 -6.51 12.13
C GLU A 228 24.94 -7.98 11.74
N SER A 229 23.71 -8.36 11.40
CA SER A 229 23.38 -9.73 10.95
C SER A 229 23.92 -10.10 9.55
N LYS A 230 24.45 -9.14 8.79
CA LYS A 230 24.94 -9.37 7.41
C LYS A 230 26.45 -9.60 7.34
N ILE A 231 27.15 -9.64 8.47
CA ILE A 231 28.58 -9.92 8.55
C ILE A 231 28.79 -11.43 8.64
N ASN A 232 29.14 -12.06 7.51
CA ASN A 232 29.35 -13.51 7.39
C ASN A 232 30.83 -13.94 7.40
N ASN A 233 31.76 -13.17 7.97
CA ASN A 233 33.16 -13.56 7.90
C ASN A 233 33.93 -13.35 9.21
N LEU A 234 34.34 -14.46 9.82
CA LEU A 234 35.11 -14.59 11.07
C LEU A 234 36.50 -13.92 11.03
N SER A 235 36.92 -13.36 9.89
CA SER A 235 38.29 -12.86 9.67
C SER A 235 38.42 -11.34 9.65
N LYS A 236 37.32 -10.58 9.61
CA LYS A 236 37.33 -9.10 9.66
C LYS A 236 36.09 -8.58 10.38
N GLU A 237 36.27 -8.10 11.61
CA GLU A 237 35.27 -7.25 12.27
C GLU A 237 35.09 -5.98 11.43
N TYR A 238 33.90 -5.79 10.88
CA TYR A 238 33.57 -4.65 10.05
C TYR A 238 32.61 -3.75 10.80
N SER A 239 33.12 -2.66 11.36
CA SER A 239 32.29 -1.67 12.07
C SER A 239 31.54 -0.80 11.07
N TRP A 240 30.28 -1.14 10.81
CA TRP A 240 29.39 -0.32 9.99
C TRP A 240 29.21 1.08 10.59
N SER A 241 29.11 1.18 11.92
CA SER A 241 29.00 2.47 12.61
C SER A 241 30.18 3.41 12.32
N ASP A 242 31.40 2.88 12.15
CA ASP A 242 32.56 3.70 11.79
C ASP A 242 32.52 4.16 10.34
N LYS A 243 32.07 3.30 9.42
CA LYS A 243 31.87 3.65 8.00
C LYS A 243 30.87 4.78 7.81
N PHE A 244 29.83 4.82 8.64
CA PHE A 244 28.79 5.85 8.60
C PHE A 244 29.01 6.97 9.63
N SER A 245 30.17 7.01 10.30
CA SER A 245 30.46 8.00 11.35
C SER A 245 30.41 9.45 10.88
N PHE A 246 30.67 9.71 9.59
CA PHE A 246 30.59 11.05 9.00
C PHE A 246 29.19 11.68 9.14
N ILE A 247 28.13 10.86 9.27
CA ILE A 247 26.75 11.31 9.53
C ILE A 247 26.67 12.19 10.79
N LYS A 248 27.53 11.95 11.79
CA LYS A 248 27.56 12.75 13.03
C LYS A 248 27.87 14.23 12.79
N ASN A 249 28.51 14.57 11.67
CA ASN A 249 28.96 15.92 11.34
C ASN A 249 28.01 16.66 10.40
N ILE A 250 26.90 16.04 9.99
CA ILE A 250 25.92 16.61 9.10
C ILE A 250 24.87 17.36 9.93
N ASP A 251 24.75 18.67 9.77
CA ASP A 251 23.74 19.46 10.48
C ASP A 251 22.63 19.90 9.53
N PHE A 252 21.42 19.44 9.80
CA PHE A 252 20.21 19.90 9.14
C PHE A 252 19.19 20.31 10.19
N SER A 253 18.50 21.42 9.93
CA SER A 253 17.46 21.90 10.83
C SER A 253 16.33 20.87 10.93
N LEU A 254 15.99 20.51 12.16
CA LEU A 254 14.77 19.75 12.45
C LEU A 254 13.61 20.77 12.39
N ILE A 255 12.74 20.66 11.38
CA ILE A 255 11.52 21.49 11.21
C ILE A 255 10.38 20.88 12.01
#